data_AF-A0A964GPP8-F1
#
_entry.id   AF-A0A964GPP8-F1
#
_cell.length_a   1.000
_cell.length_b   1.000
_cell.length_c   1.000
_cell.angle_alpha   90.00
_cell.angle_beta   90.00
_cell.angle_gamma   90.00
#
_symmetry.space_group_name_H-M   'P 1'
#
loop_
_entity.id
_entity.type
_entity.pdbx_description
1 polymer ?
#
loop_
_entity_poly.entity_id
_entity_poly.type
_entity_poly.pdbx_seq_one_letter_code
_entity_poly.pdbx_strand_id
1 'polypeptide(L)'
;MKHAGHGALALLTLALASFSTLAQDQPAQKPGFFRQLGDSLKDAGERMVGAKPRPGTRAQTGPIYTPISGSGKIVGLFKSEEHQQAQMGRLDWPRVALTFKEWGASLPCWKVEARIWTSATASTSETFQACADAPLTIKDDLGEEAELNDNARAKATTDLMVGLRVRPGKPNTGDQRTTGPNPPREPFNVQTSRDGVAEQARKVALSAAWVSGYLQASDLAPGPSGILTPFRDTRMWIGGFDPAGNRDK
;
A
#
# COMPACT_ATOMS: atom_id res chain seq x y z
N MET A 1 31.86 -88.01 -0.58
CA MET A 1 30.88 -87.10 0.07
C MET A 1 29.53 -87.43 -0.57
N LYS A 2 28.75 -88.34 0.01
CA LYS A 2 27.74 -88.19 1.09
C LYS A 2 26.37 -87.68 0.59
N HIS A 3 25.37 -88.48 0.93
CA HIS A 3 23.93 -88.48 0.65
C HIS A 3 23.13 -87.26 1.14
N ALA A 4 21.85 -87.27 0.72
CA ALA A 4 20.62 -86.93 1.45
C ALA A 4 19.88 -85.74 0.84
N GLY A 5 18.56 -85.73 0.72
CA GLY A 5 17.53 -86.54 1.38
C GLY A 5 16.39 -85.62 1.80
N HIS A 6 15.16 -86.09 1.66
CA HIS A 6 13.90 -85.38 1.86
C HIS A 6 13.67 -84.88 3.31
N GLY A 7 12.69 -83.96 3.44
CA GLY A 7 11.94 -83.69 4.67
C GLY A 7 12.30 -82.33 5.27
N ALA A 8 11.42 -81.60 5.93
CA ALA A 8 10.09 -81.87 6.45
C ALA A 8 9.57 -80.56 7.08
N LEU A 9 8.24 -80.44 7.28
CA LEU A 9 7.54 -79.78 8.41
C LEU A 9 7.99 -78.37 8.88
N ALA A 10 7.16 -77.41 9.28
CA ALA A 10 5.74 -77.29 9.47
C ALA A 10 5.47 -75.87 10.04
N LEU A 11 4.19 -75.49 9.97
CA LEU A 11 3.42 -74.70 10.95
C LEU A 11 3.60 -73.17 11.06
N LEU A 12 2.50 -72.54 10.64
CA LEU A 12 1.88 -71.31 11.10
C LEU A 12 2.26 -70.85 12.52
N THR A 13 2.47 -69.54 12.64
CA THR A 13 1.96 -68.75 13.78
C THR A 13 1.31 -67.46 13.28
N LEU A 14 0.04 -67.29 13.65
CA LEU A 14 -0.75 -66.06 13.55
C LEU A 14 -0.21 -65.01 14.52
N ALA A 15 -0.12 -63.76 14.08
CA ALA A 15 -0.22 -62.59 14.96
C ALA A 15 -1.03 -61.48 14.26
N LEU A 16 -2.18 -61.17 14.84
CA LEU A 16 -3.05 -60.02 14.55
C LEU A 16 -2.41 -58.74 15.07
N ALA A 17 -2.41 -57.66 14.27
CA ALA A 17 -2.58 -56.29 14.78
C ALA A 17 -2.79 -55.28 13.62
N SER A 18 -4.01 -54.76 13.56
CA SER A 18 -4.36 -53.34 13.47
C SER A 18 -3.84 -52.47 12.30
N PHE A 19 -4.81 -52.04 11.50
CA PHE A 19 -4.80 -50.86 10.62
C PHE A 19 -3.94 -49.70 11.14
N SER A 20 -3.04 -49.21 10.29
CA SER A 20 -2.56 -47.84 10.34
C SER A 20 -2.73 -47.26 8.94
N THR A 21 -3.78 -46.47 8.78
CA THR A 21 -3.95 -45.52 7.69
C THR A 21 -2.68 -44.67 7.57
N LEU A 22 -2.01 -44.74 6.42
CA LEU A 22 -1.01 -43.76 6.04
C LEU A 22 -1.71 -42.41 5.86
N ALA A 23 -1.75 -41.61 6.93
CA ALA A 23 -2.01 -40.19 6.80
C ALA A 23 -0.83 -39.61 6.01
N GLN A 24 -1.08 -39.19 4.77
CA GLN A 24 -0.15 -38.34 4.03
C GLN A 24 0.12 -37.12 4.90
N ASP A 25 1.38 -36.97 5.30
CA ASP A 25 1.91 -35.77 5.91
C ASP A 25 1.81 -34.65 4.85
N GLN A 26 0.67 -33.98 4.81
CA GLN A 26 0.57 -32.69 4.12
C GLN A 26 1.54 -31.76 4.84
N PRO A 27 2.45 -31.06 4.12
CA PRO A 27 3.32 -30.10 4.77
C PRO A 27 2.43 -29.14 5.56
N ALA A 28 2.66 -29.06 6.87
CA ALA A 28 1.92 -28.20 7.77
C ALA A 28 1.82 -26.81 7.12
N GLN A 29 0.61 -26.43 6.69
CA GLN A 29 0.35 -25.11 6.13
C GLN A 29 0.71 -24.11 7.22
N LYS A 30 1.88 -23.47 7.08
CA LYS A 30 2.27 -22.37 7.95
C LYS A 30 1.16 -21.32 7.85
N PRO A 31 0.49 -20.97 8.95
CA PRO A 31 -0.53 -19.94 8.90
C PRO A 31 0.12 -18.60 8.53
N GLY A 32 -0.60 -17.78 7.76
CA GLY A 32 -0.14 -16.44 7.37
C GLY A 32 0.18 -15.58 8.58
N PHE A 33 1.02 -14.57 8.36
CA PHE A 33 1.44 -13.64 9.41
C PHE A 33 0.21 -12.97 10.03
N PHE A 34 -0.78 -12.60 9.22
CA PHE A 34 -2.02 -11.99 9.70
C PHE A 34 -2.87 -12.95 10.52
N ARG A 35 -2.93 -14.24 10.16
CA ARG A 35 -3.66 -15.26 10.90
C ARG A 35 -3.01 -15.60 12.24
N GLN A 36 -1.68 -15.67 12.30
CA GLN A 36 -0.93 -15.87 13.56
C GLN A 36 -1.06 -14.68 14.52
N LEU A 37 -1.12 -13.46 13.99
CA LEU A 37 -1.40 -12.27 14.79
C LEU A 37 -2.86 -12.23 15.27
N GLY A 38 -3.82 -12.58 14.41
CA GLY A 38 -5.25 -12.58 14.76
C GLY A 38 -5.60 -13.47 15.96
N ASP A 39 -4.97 -14.65 16.06
CA ASP A 39 -5.22 -15.59 17.16
C ASP A 39 -4.50 -15.20 18.48
N SER A 40 -3.42 -14.42 18.41
CA SER A 40 -2.62 -14.02 19.59
C SER A 40 -2.95 -12.62 20.12
N LEU A 41 -3.68 -11.79 19.37
CA LEU A 41 -3.76 -10.35 19.61
C LEU A 41 -5.15 -9.76 19.33
N LYS A 42 -6.19 -10.39 19.86
CA LYS A 42 -7.59 -9.96 19.65
C LYS A 42 -7.87 -8.50 20.05
N ASP A 43 -7.04 -7.87 20.89
CA ASP A 43 -7.17 -6.44 21.26
C ASP A 43 -5.88 -5.60 21.16
N ALA A 44 -4.68 -6.20 21.20
CA ALA A 44 -3.41 -5.46 21.23
C ALA A 44 -2.74 -5.32 19.85
N GLY A 45 -3.03 -6.22 18.91
CA GLY A 45 -2.36 -6.31 17.60
C GLY A 45 -2.96 -5.38 16.55
N GLU A 46 -4.27 -5.14 16.61
CA GLU A 46 -4.95 -4.15 15.76
C GLU A 46 -4.37 -2.73 15.95
N ARG A 47 -3.82 -2.44 17.14
CA ARG A 47 -3.15 -1.16 17.45
C ARG A 47 -1.69 -1.10 17.00
N MET A 48 -1.01 -2.24 16.87
CA MET A 48 0.42 -2.29 16.53
C MET A 48 0.70 -2.39 15.02
N VAL A 49 -0.17 -3.05 14.25
CA VAL A 49 0.07 -3.32 12.82
C VAL A 49 -0.75 -2.41 11.90
N GLY A 50 -1.74 -1.68 12.41
CA GLY A 50 -2.54 -0.74 11.60
C GLY A 50 -3.39 -1.43 10.53
N ALA A 51 -3.52 -2.76 10.57
CA ALA A 51 -4.28 -3.57 9.63
C ALA A 51 -5.35 -4.36 10.39
N LYS A 52 -6.55 -4.48 9.80
CA LYS A 52 -7.66 -5.27 10.34
C LYS A 52 -7.93 -6.46 9.41
N PRO A 53 -8.11 -7.69 9.94
CA PRO A 53 -8.60 -8.81 9.15
C PRO A 53 -9.99 -8.44 8.61
N ARG A 54 -10.19 -8.47 7.29
CA ARG A 54 -11.39 -7.95 6.60
C ARG A 54 -12.70 -8.56 7.15
N PRO A 55 -13.49 -7.87 7.99
CA PRO A 55 -14.74 -8.40 8.51
C PRO A 55 -15.90 -7.60 7.91
N GLY A 56 -16.57 -8.16 6.90
CA GLY A 56 -17.79 -7.56 6.36
C GLY A 56 -17.62 -6.24 5.59
N THR A 57 -18.59 -5.97 4.73
CA THR A 57 -18.62 -4.86 3.76
C THR A 57 -18.59 -3.48 4.42
N ARG A 58 -17.39 -2.86 4.49
CA ARG A 58 -17.30 -1.39 4.42
C ARG A 58 -18.07 -0.96 3.17
N ALA A 59 -18.90 0.07 3.26
CA ALA A 59 -19.54 0.66 2.08
C ALA A 59 -18.41 1.15 1.15
N GLN A 60 -18.06 0.34 0.16
CA GLN A 60 -16.96 0.62 -0.75
C GLN A 60 -17.32 1.88 -1.50
N THR A 61 -16.60 2.96 -1.23
CA THR A 61 -16.90 4.28 -1.79
C THR A 61 -16.35 4.42 -3.22
N GLY A 62 -15.91 3.30 -3.82
CA GLY A 62 -15.38 3.18 -5.16
C GLY A 62 -13.96 2.60 -5.21
N PRO A 63 -13.40 2.41 -6.40
CA PRO A 63 -12.07 1.83 -6.60
C PRO A 63 -10.95 2.78 -6.17
N ILE A 64 -9.83 2.21 -5.72
CA ILE A 64 -8.61 2.98 -5.38
C ILE A 64 -8.03 3.68 -6.62
N TYR A 65 -8.20 3.07 -7.78
CA TYR A 65 -7.72 3.56 -9.06
C TYR A 65 -8.61 3.03 -10.19
N THR A 66 -9.02 3.90 -11.10
CA THR A 66 -9.65 3.51 -12.37
C THR A 66 -9.10 4.37 -13.48
N PRO A 67 -8.41 3.80 -14.48
CA PRO A 67 -7.83 4.58 -15.56
C PRO A 67 -8.94 5.24 -16.39
N ILE A 68 -8.73 6.50 -16.78
CA ILE A 68 -9.62 7.24 -17.68
C ILE A 68 -8.91 7.46 -19.02
N SER A 69 -7.64 7.89 -18.99
CA SER A 69 -6.83 8.08 -20.18
C SER A 69 -5.33 8.02 -19.85
N GLY A 70 -4.51 7.64 -20.83
CA GLY A 70 -3.07 7.45 -20.65
C GLY A 70 -2.69 5.98 -20.46
N SER A 71 -1.43 5.74 -20.13
CA SER A 71 -0.84 4.39 -20.13
C SER A 71 -0.97 3.62 -18.80
N GLY A 72 -1.49 4.23 -17.74
CA GLY A 72 -1.55 3.62 -16.41
C GLY A 72 -0.19 3.44 -15.74
N LYS A 73 0.80 4.25 -16.13
CA LYS A 73 2.18 4.22 -15.65
C LYS A 73 2.30 4.55 -14.17
N ILE A 74 1.32 5.24 -13.58
CA ILE A 74 1.37 5.56 -12.15
C ILE A 74 1.27 4.28 -11.30
N VAL A 75 0.59 3.23 -11.79
CA VAL A 75 0.39 1.99 -11.03
C VAL A 75 1.73 1.28 -10.86
N GLY A 76 2.16 1.13 -9.60
CA GLY A 76 3.44 0.51 -9.26
C GLY A 76 4.69 1.30 -9.66
N LEU A 77 4.55 2.59 -10.03
CA LEU A 77 5.65 3.43 -10.51
C LEU A 77 6.91 3.40 -9.64
N PHE A 78 6.74 3.35 -8.31
CA PHE A 78 7.83 3.39 -7.34
C PHE A 78 8.24 2.00 -6.81
N LYS A 79 7.53 0.93 -7.20
CA LYS A 79 7.73 -0.41 -6.60
C LYS A 79 9.07 -1.07 -6.92
N SER A 80 9.66 -0.75 -8.08
CA SER A 80 10.96 -1.31 -8.49
C SER A 80 12.16 -0.57 -7.89
N GLU A 81 11.91 0.46 -7.09
CA GLU A 81 12.95 1.32 -6.54
C GLU A 81 13.31 0.92 -5.10
N GLU A 82 14.49 1.34 -4.67
CA GLU A 82 14.92 1.15 -3.29
C GLU A 82 14.27 2.22 -2.40
N HIS A 83 13.24 1.83 -1.66
CA HIS A 83 12.41 2.71 -0.85
C HIS A 83 13.23 3.50 0.19
N GLN A 84 14.28 2.91 0.78
CA GLN A 84 15.12 3.62 1.73
C GLN A 84 15.95 4.72 1.06
N GLN A 85 16.51 4.48 -0.14
CA GLN A 85 17.18 5.53 -0.93
C GLN A 85 16.20 6.67 -1.28
N ALA A 86 14.94 6.34 -1.60
CA ALA A 86 13.90 7.31 -1.87
C ALA A 86 13.61 8.20 -0.66
N GLN A 87 13.46 7.61 0.54
CA GLN A 87 13.27 8.36 1.78
C GLN A 87 14.52 9.15 2.21
N MET A 88 15.71 8.64 1.88
CA MET A 88 16.95 9.40 1.96
C MET A 88 17.09 10.43 0.83
N GLY A 89 16.09 10.59 -0.04
CA GLY A 89 16.02 11.44 -1.24
C GLY A 89 17.30 11.44 -2.07
N ARG A 90 17.88 10.26 -2.19
CA ARG A 90 18.97 9.95 -3.13
C ARG A 90 18.42 9.58 -4.50
N LEU A 91 17.14 9.23 -4.58
CA LEU A 91 16.41 9.11 -5.83
C LEU A 91 15.74 10.44 -6.14
N ASP A 92 16.01 10.99 -7.31
CA ASP A 92 15.37 12.23 -7.77
C ASP A 92 14.18 11.95 -8.70
N TRP A 93 14.16 10.84 -9.42
CA TRP A 93 13.11 10.45 -10.38
C TRP A 93 12.60 9.04 -10.07
N PRO A 94 11.40 8.66 -10.55
CA PRO A 94 10.40 9.51 -11.18
C PRO A 94 9.75 10.46 -10.17
N ARG A 95 9.05 11.48 -10.66
CA ARG A 95 8.29 12.44 -9.85
C ARG A 95 6.87 12.57 -10.35
N VAL A 96 5.93 12.88 -9.47
CA VAL A 96 4.49 12.92 -9.79
C VAL A 96 3.84 14.17 -9.21
N ALA A 97 3.31 15.02 -10.10
CA ALA A 97 2.41 16.11 -9.72
C ALA A 97 0.96 15.67 -9.91
N LEU A 98 0.16 15.74 -8.86
CA LEU A 98 -1.28 15.43 -8.91
C LEU A 98 -2.10 16.72 -9.07
N THR A 99 -2.91 16.80 -10.13
CA THR A 99 -3.87 17.88 -10.34
C THR A 99 -5.27 17.33 -10.27
N PHE A 100 -6.12 17.89 -9.42
CA PHE A 100 -7.51 17.46 -9.31
C PHE A 100 -8.36 18.15 -10.38
N LYS A 101 -8.83 17.38 -11.37
CA LYS A 101 -9.59 17.86 -12.53
C LYS A 101 -11.10 17.94 -12.25
N GLU A 102 -11.62 17.04 -11.43
CA GLU A 102 -12.97 17.10 -10.87
C GLU A 102 -12.88 16.75 -9.39
N TRP A 103 -13.38 17.64 -8.55
CA TRP A 103 -13.16 17.58 -7.10
C TRP A 103 -14.30 18.23 -6.34
N GLY A 104 -14.40 17.86 -5.07
CA GLY A 104 -15.37 18.40 -4.12
C GLY A 104 -15.30 17.63 -2.80
N ALA A 105 -15.37 18.33 -1.67
CA ALA A 105 -15.41 17.74 -0.33
C ALA A 105 -16.55 16.72 -0.18
N SER A 106 -17.68 16.92 -0.88
CA SER A 106 -18.83 16.02 -0.91
C SER A 106 -18.67 14.82 -1.85
N LEU A 107 -17.70 14.86 -2.76
CA LEU A 107 -17.50 13.79 -3.72
C LEU A 107 -16.68 12.65 -3.11
N PRO A 108 -17.13 11.39 -3.21
CA PRO A 108 -16.36 10.25 -2.73
C PRO A 108 -15.13 9.95 -3.59
N CYS A 109 -15.21 10.27 -4.89
CA CYS A 109 -14.18 10.00 -5.88
C CYS A 109 -13.91 11.23 -6.73
N TRP A 110 -12.64 11.49 -6.98
CA TRP A 110 -12.18 12.63 -7.76
C TRP A 110 -11.50 12.17 -9.04
N LYS A 111 -11.54 13.03 -10.06
CA LYS A 111 -10.77 12.85 -11.29
C LYS A 111 -9.42 13.51 -11.09
N VAL A 112 -8.35 12.74 -11.24
CA VAL A 112 -6.97 13.15 -10.98
C VAL A 112 -6.18 13.05 -12.29
N GLU A 113 -5.47 14.11 -12.65
CA GLU A 113 -4.39 14.06 -13.62
C GLU A 113 -3.06 13.90 -12.87
N ALA A 114 -2.30 12.87 -13.20
CA ALA A 114 -0.91 12.73 -12.77
C ALA A 114 0.02 13.13 -13.90
N ARG A 115 0.84 14.15 -13.67
CA ARG A 115 2.00 14.46 -14.52
C ARG A 115 3.22 13.76 -13.94
N ILE A 116 3.68 12.74 -14.66
CA ILE A 116 4.81 11.88 -14.29
C ILE A 116 6.06 12.40 -14.99
N TRP A 117 7.02 12.89 -14.23
CA TRP A 117 8.32 13.33 -14.70
C TRP A 117 9.33 12.19 -14.58
N THR A 118 10.03 11.88 -15.68
CA THR A 118 11.13 10.91 -15.70
C THR A 118 12.50 11.58 -15.75
N SER A 119 12.52 12.90 -16.01
CA SER A 119 13.70 13.76 -15.92
C SER A 119 13.25 15.20 -15.69
N ALA A 120 14.18 16.15 -15.61
CA ALA A 120 13.86 17.57 -15.45
C ALA A 120 13.08 18.16 -16.64
N THR A 121 13.08 17.49 -17.79
CA THR A 121 12.51 17.99 -19.05
C THR A 121 11.52 17.05 -19.72
N ALA A 122 11.50 15.76 -19.32
CA ALA A 122 10.60 14.76 -19.87
C ALA A 122 9.48 14.42 -18.89
N SER A 123 8.23 14.53 -19.35
CA SER A 123 7.06 14.09 -18.61
C SER A 123 5.98 13.50 -19.50
N THR A 124 5.11 12.70 -18.89
CA THR A 124 3.87 12.19 -19.48
C THR A 124 2.72 12.46 -18.51
N SER A 125 1.53 12.76 -19.03
CA SER A 125 0.32 12.88 -18.22
C SER A 125 -0.59 11.67 -18.40
N GLU A 126 -1.26 11.27 -17.33
CA GLU A 126 -2.39 10.35 -17.39
C GLU A 126 -3.50 10.79 -16.44
N THR A 127 -4.72 10.33 -16.69
CA THR A 127 -5.89 10.69 -15.90
C THR A 127 -6.59 9.43 -15.41
N PHE A 128 -7.02 9.47 -14.16
CA PHE A 128 -7.70 8.38 -13.49
C PHE A 128 -8.70 8.90 -12.47
N GLN A 129 -9.61 8.04 -12.05
CA GLN A 129 -10.46 8.25 -10.89
C GLN A 129 -9.82 7.61 -9.66
N ALA A 130 -9.84 8.31 -8.53
CA ALA A 130 -9.43 7.78 -7.24
C ALA A 130 -10.42 8.21 -6.16
N CYS A 131 -10.77 7.27 -5.27
CA CYS A 131 -11.73 7.50 -4.21
C CYS A 131 -11.04 7.72 -2.86
N ALA A 132 -11.55 8.67 -2.09
CA ALA A 132 -10.98 9.11 -0.83
C ALA A 132 -10.97 7.99 0.22
N ASP A 133 -11.99 7.12 0.23
CA ASP A 133 -12.14 6.04 1.21
C ASP A 133 -12.11 4.65 0.57
N ALA A 134 -11.41 4.53 -0.56
CA ALA A 134 -11.11 3.23 -1.14
C ALA A 134 -10.28 2.38 -0.16
N PRO A 135 -10.61 1.08 0.00
CA PRO A 135 -9.82 0.16 0.80
C PRO A 135 -8.36 0.12 0.36
N LEU A 136 -7.43 0.26 1.32
CA LEU A 136 -6.00 0.12 1.09
C LEU A 136 -5.58 -1.24 1.62
N THR A 137 -5.31 -2.18 0.70
CA THR A 137 -4.98 -3.56 1.07
C THR A 137 -3.48 -3.81 1.05
N ILE A 138 -3.05 -4.63 2.01
CA ILE A 138 -1.71 -5.21 2.10
C ILE A 138 -1.86 -6.70 1.83
N LYS A 139 -0.92 -7.26 1.07
CA LYS A 139 -0.83 -8.69 0.81
C LYS A 139 0.43 -9.22 1.48
N ASP A 140 0.32 -10.29 2.27
CA ASP A 140 1.50 -10.97 2.83
C ASP A 140 2.12 -11.96 1.84
N ASP A 141 3.23 -12.58 2.28
CA ASP A 141 3.98 -13.56 1.49
C ASP A 141 3.19 -14.84 1.19
N LEU A 142 2.11 -15.11 1.95
CA LEU A 142 1.20 -16.24 1.71
C LEU A 142 -0.01 -15.84 0.88
N GLY A 143 -0.10 -14.57 0.50
CA GLY A 143 -1.18 -14.01 -0.29
C GLY A 143 -2.44 -13.65 0.48
N GLU A 144 -2.40 -13.68 1.82
CA GLU A 144 -3.49 -13.17 2.66
C GLU A 144 -3.58 -11.65 2.54
N GLU A 145 -4.80 -11.13 2.40
CA GLU A 145 -5.06 -9.69 2.29
C GLU A 145 -5.61 -9.12 3.60
N ALA A 146 -5.02 -8.03 4.06
CA ALA A 146 -5.52 -7.23 5.17
C ALA A 146 -5.77 -5.78 4.72
N GLU A 147 -6.81 -5.13 5.24
CA GLU A 147 -7.09 -3.71 4.96
C GLU A 147 -6.44 -2.84 6.05
N LEU A 148 -5.88 -1.71 5.66
CA LEU A 148 -5.48 -0.67 6.60
C LEU A 148 -6.68 -0.14 7.37
N ASN A 149 -6.56 -0.07 8.70
CA ASN A 149 -7.59 0.51 9.54
C ASN A 149 -7.60 2.05 9.44
N ASP A 150 -8.68 2.68 9.93
CA ASP A 150 -8.85 4.13 9.82
C ASP A 150 -7.75 4.92 10.55
N ASN A 151 -7.16 4.37 11.62
CA ASN A 151 -6.04 5.01 12.32
C ASN A 151 -4.78 5.06 11.44
N ALA A 152 -4.46 3.98 10.73
CA ALA A 152 -3.32 3.95 9.81
C ALA A 152 -3.52 4.92 8.64
N ARG A 153 -4.75 5.02 8.11
CA ARG A 153 -5.11 5.99 7.07
C ARG A 153 -5.03 7.42 7.57
N ALA A 154 -5.57 7.68 8.76
CA ALA A 154 -5.47 8.99 9.41
C ALA A 154 -4.00 9.40 9.55
N LYS A 155 -3.17 8.55 10.15
CA LYS A 155 -1.72 8.74 10.27
C LYS A 155 -1.04 9.02 8.94
N ALA A 156 -1.37 8.28 7.88
CA ALA A 156 -0.83 8.55 6.55
C ALA A 156 -1.15 9.98 6.10
N THR A 157 -2.41 10.40 6.22
CA THR A 157 -2.86 11.71 5.75
C THR A 157 -2.47 12.88 6.66
N THR A 158 -2.39 12.70 7.98
CA THR A 158 -2.15 13.78 8.96
C THR A 158 -0.69 13.90 9.36
N ASP A 159 0.03 12.79 9.45
CA ASP A 159 1.39 12.79 10.00
C ASP A 159 2.39 12.72 8.86
N LEU A 160 2.24 11.71 7.98
CA LEU A 160 3.20 11.51 6.90
C LEU A 160 3.04 12.57 5.80
N MET A 161 1.84 12.71 5.24
CA MET A 161 1.63 13.61 4.09
C MET A 161 1.72 15.10 4.46
N VAL A 162 1.09 15.53 5.56
CA VAL A 162 1.15 16.95 6.00
C VAL A 162 2.50 17.30 6.60
N GLY A 163 3.12 16.36 7.35
CA GLY A 163 4.44 16.56 7.95
C GLY A 163 5.58 16.55 6.95
N LEU A 164 5.35 16.08 5.72
CA LEU A 164 6.38 15.98 4.69
C LEU A 164 6.87 17.35 4.23
N ARG A 165 8.19 17.52 4.21
CA ARG A 165 8.88 18.73 3.75
C ARG A 165 10.03 18.40 2.83
N VAL A 166 10.22 19.21 1.79
CA VAL A 166 11.42 19.14 0.95
C VAL A 166 12.64 19.50 1.79
N ARG A 167 13.66 18.65 1.75
CA ARG A 167 14.88 18.86 2.55
C ARG A 167 15.66 20.09 2.09
N PRO A 168 16.35 20.77 3.00
CA PRO A 168 17.27 21.85 2.65
C PRO A 168 18.26 21.40 1.56
N GLY A 169 18.53 22.28 0.60
CA GLY A 169 19.44 21.99 -0.52
C GLY A 169 18.84 21.16 -1.65
N LYS A 170 17.61 20.65 -1.54
CA LYS A 170 16.89 20.02 -2.65
C LYS A 170 16.04 21.04 -3.42
N PRO A 171 15.99 20.97 -4.76
CA PRO A 171 15.15 21.87 -5.57
C PRO A 171 13.67 21.81 -5.17
N ASN A 172 13.06 22.97 -4.96
CA ASN A 172 11.63 23.13 -4.70
C ASN A 172 11.15 24.50 -5.18
N THR A 173 9.83 24.67 -5.28
CA THR A 173 9.19 25.92 -5.71
C THR A 173 8.72 26.80 -4.56
N GLY A 174 9.19 26.56 -3.34
CA GLY A 174 8.72 27.27 -2.15
C GLY A 174 7.23 27.04 -1.91
N ASP A 175 6.48 28.12 -1.74
CA ASP A 175 5.03 28.07 -1.50
C ASP A 175 4.20 27.99 -2.79
N GLN A 176 4.85 28.15 -3.95
CA GLN A 176 4.17 28.03 -5.25
C GLN A 176 3.92 26.57 -5.58
N ARG A 177 2.66 26.20 -5.75
CA ARG A 177 2.29 24.88 -6.27
C ARG A 177 2.43 24.86 -7.78
N THR A 178 3.02 23.79 -8.30
CA THR A 178 3.29 23.65 -9.73
C THR A 178 3.06 22.22 -10.17
N THR A 179 2.87 22.04 -11.48
CA THR A 179 2.95 20.72 -12.13
C THR A 179 4.30 20.48 -12.80
N GLY A 180 5.25 21.41 -12.62
CA GLY A 180 6.63 21.32 -13.09
C GLY A 180 7.44 20.19 -12.41
N PRO A 181 8.72 20.03 -12.75
CA PRO A 181 9.52 18.90 -12.27
C PRO A 181 9.85 18.94 -10.76
N ASN A 182 9.65 20.07 -10.08
CA ASN A 182 10.03 20.24 -8.68
C ASN A 182 8.78 20.43 -7.78
N PRO A 183 8.73 19.78 -6.62
CA PRO A 183 7.62 19.92 -5.68
C PRO A 183 7.62 21.30 -4.99
N PRO A 184 6.47 21.74 -4.43
CA PRO A 184 6.45 22.79 -3.42
C PRO A 184 7.16 22.32 -2.15
N ARG A 185 7.53 23.26 -1.28
CA ARG A 185 8.16 22.99 0.03
C ARG A 185 7.35 22.02 0.88
N GLU A 186 6.03 22.06 0.75
CA GLU A 186 5.06 21.23 1.46
C GLU A 186 4.21 20.43 0.44
N PRO A 187 4.64 19.22 0.04
CA PRO A 187 4.04 18.47 -1.06
C PRO A 187 2.52 18.31 -0.97
N PHE A 188 1.98 17.95 0.20
CA PHE A 188 0.56 17.64 0.38
C PHE A 188 -0.21 18.62 1.27
N ASN A 189 0.47 19.58 1.91
CA ASN A 189 -0.19 20.56 2.78
C ASN A 189 -0.86 21.68 1.97
N VAL A 190 -1.99 21.38 1.35
CA VAL A 190 -2.78 22.32 0.56
C VAL A 190 -3.62 23.22 1.45
N GLN A 191 -3.67 24.52 1.11
CA GLN A 191 -4.59 25.46 1.70
C GLN A 191 -5.74 25.68 0.71
N THR A 192 -6.98 25.50 1.19
CA THR A 192 -8.19 25.69 0.40
C THR A 192 -9.10 26.66 1.14
N SER A 193 -9.78 27.55 0.41
CA SER A 193 -10.76 28.46 1.00
C SER A 193 -12.07 27.78 1.39
N ARG A 194 -12.22 26.49 1.03
CA ARG A 194 -13.41 25.67 1.30
C ARG A 194 -13.06 24.62 2.34
N ASP A 195 -13.98 24.44 3.28
CA ASP A 195 -13.86 23.44 4.35
C ASP A 195 -13.86 22.02 3.77
N GLY A 196 -13.10 21.12 4.39
CA GLY A 196 -13.01 19.70 4.02
C GLY A 196 -12.26 19.39 2.73
N VAL A 197 -12.13 20.31 1.78
CA VAL A 197 -11.47 20.05 0.48
C VAL A 197 -10.00 19.65 0.66
N ALA A 198 -9.26 20.33 1.54
CA ALA A 198 -7.87 19.99 1.81
C ALA A 198 -7.70 18.57 2.40
N GLU A 199 -8.59 18.15 3.29
CA GLU A 199 -8.59 16.80 3.86
C GLU A 199 -8.93 15.76 2.78
N GLN A 200 -9.99 16.00 2.02
CA GLN A 200 -10.44 15.12 0.95
C GLN A 200 -9.37 14.96 -0.14
N ALA A 201 -8.67 16.04 -0.47
CA ALA A 201 -7.54 16.02 -1.39
C ALA A 201 -6.42 15.10 -0.91
N ARG A 202 -6.09 15.10 0.38
CA ARG A 202 -5.08 14.20 0.95
C ARG A 202 -5.54 12.75 0.94
N LYS A 203 -6.82 12.47 1.21
CA LYS A 203 -7.38 11.12 1.12
C LYS A 203 -7.34 10.57 -0.31
N VAL A 204 -7.70 11.39 -1.31
CA VAL A 204 -7.59 11.00 -2.73
C VAL A 204 -6.12 10.83 -3.15
N ALA A 205 -5.24 11.73 -2.70
CA ALA A 205 -3.80 11.59 -2.96
C ALA A 205 -3.19 10.36 -2.28
N LEU A 206 -3.70 9.93 -1.13
CA LEU A 206 -3.30 8.68 -0.49
C LEU A 206 -3.61 7.46 -1.38
N SER A 207 -4.76 7.44 -2.05
CA SER A 207 -5.09 6.38 -3.02
C SER A 207 -4.10 6.34 -4.18
N ALA A 208 -3.70 7.51 -4.71
CA ALA A 208 -2.66 7.60 -5.75
C ALA A 208 -1.26 7.19 -5.24
N ALA A 209 -0.91 7.58 -4.01
CA ALA A 209 0.35 7.20 -3.37
C ALA A 209 0.43 5.69 -3.13
N TRP A 210 -0.66 5.07 -2.70
CA TRP A 210 -0.72 3.64 -2.43
C TRP A 210 -0.64 2.81 -3.72
N VAL A 211 -1.45 3.13 -4.74
CA VAL A 211 -1.45 2.38 -6.01
C VAL A 211 -0.11 2.48 -6.74
N SER A 212 0.60 3.61 -6.58
CA SER A 212 1.92 3.81 -7.16
C SER A 212 3.06 3.13 -6.42
N GLY A 213 2.83 2.67 -5.19
CA GLY A 213 3.88 2.16 -4.30
C GLY A 213 4.74 3.25 -3.67
N TYR A 214 4.32 4.53 -3.77
CA TYR A 214 4.99 5.66 -3.13
C TYR A 214 4.92 5.59 -1.60
N LEU A 215 3.76 5.19 -1.08
CA LEU A 215 3.57 4.85 0.33
C LEU A 215 3.38 3.35 0.46
N GLN A 216 4.02 2.77 1.48
CA GLN A 216 3.98 1.34 1.77
C GLN A 216 3.50 1.11 3.21
N ALA A 217 3.03 -0.10 3.49
CA ALA A 217 2.60 -0.48 4.83
C ALA A 217 3.68 -0.25 5.90
N SER A 218 4.94 -0.50 5.55
CA SER A 218 6.10 -0.29 6.43
C SER A 218 6.28 1.17 6.87
N ASP A 219 5.73 2.13 6.12
CA ASP A 219 5.79 3.55 6.49
C ASP A 219 4.79 3.91 7.59
N LEU A 220 3.78 3.07 7.78
CA LEU A 220 2.68 3.28 8.73
C LEU A 220 2.92 2.58 10.06
N ALA A 221 3.75 1.54 10.09
CA ALA A 221 4.14 0.83 11.30
C ALA A 221 5.29 1.54 12.04
N PRO A 222 5.31 1.54 13.39
CA PRO A 222 6.54 1.81 14.13
C PRO A 222 7.61 0.79 13.72
N GLY A 223 8.83 1.23 13.46
CA GLY A 223 9.93 0.30 13.18
C GLY A 223 10.20 -0.62 14.38
N PRO A 224 11.03 -1.68 14.23
CA PRO A 224 11.35 -2.63 15.32
C PRO A 224 11.90 -1.95 16.59
N SER A 225 12.46 -0.76 16.47
CA SER A 225 12.95 0.08 17.57
C SER A 225 11.86 0.91 18.26
N GLY A 226 10.60 0.81 17.84
CA GLY A 226 9.51 1.72 18.26
C GLY A 226 9.65 3.14 17.71
N ILE A 227 10.74 3.43 16.98
CA ILE A 227 11.01 4.72 16.37
C ILE A 227 10.38 4.71 14.98
N LEU A 228 9.48 5.65 14.72
CA LEU A 228 9.00 5.93 13.38
C LEU A 228 10.14 6.56 12.60
N THR A 229 10.68 5.84 11.61
CA THR A 229 11.47 6.50 10.56
C THR A 229 10.52 7.44 9.84
N PRO A 230 10.74 8.77 9.90
CA PRO A 230 9.84 9.71 9.27
C PRO A 230 9.87 9.50 7.76
N PHE A 231 8.69 9.37 7.18
CA PHE A 231 8.52 9.33 5.73
C PHE A 231 9.06 10.64 5.13
N ARG A 232 9.96 10.52 4.15
CA ARG A 232 10.74 11.66 3.61
C ARG A 232 10.86 11.66 2.09
N ASP A 233 10.23 10.71 1.39
CA ASP A 233 10.15 10.80 -0.07
C ASP A 233 9.29 12.04 -0.41
N THR A 234 9.78 12.87 -1.32
CA THR A 234 9.12 14.13 -1.75
C THR A 234 8.83 14.14 -3.25
N ARG A 235 8.90 12.98 -3.89
CA ARG A 235 8.73 12.83 -5.32
C ARG A 235 7.27 12.85 -5.76
N MET A 236 6.30 12.84 -4.86
CA MET A 236 4.88 13.05 -5.18
C MET A 236 4.31 14.26 -4.42
N TRP A 237 3.48 15.07 -5.08
CA TRP A 237 2.83 16.23 -4.46
C TRP A 237 1.49 16.58 -5.11
N ILE A 238 0.70 17.42 -4.43
CA ILE A 238 -0.48 18.05 -5.01
C ILE A 238 -0.05 19.30 -5.77
N GLY A 239 -0.12 19.22 -7.10
CA GLY A 239 0.22 20.32 -8.02
C GLY A 239 -0.87 21.38 -8.11
N GLY A 240 -2.14 21.04 -7.87
CA GLY A 240 -3.23 22.02 -7.84
C GLY A 240 -4.63 21.45 -8.05
N PHE A 241 -5.57 22.37 -8.23
CA PHE A 241 -6.99 22.09 -8.46
C PHE A 241 -7.42 22.83 -9.73
N ASP A 242 -8.16 22.15 -10.61
CA ASP A 242 -8.76 22.79 -11.77
C ASP A 242 -9.90 23.72 -11.29
N PRO A 243 -9.87 25.04 -11.58
CA PRO A 243 -10.93 25.96 -11.15
C PRO A 243 -12.32 25.58 -11.67
N ALA A 244 -12.40 24.96 -12.86
CA ALA A 244 -13.68 24.50 -13.44
C ALA A 244 -14.12 23.12 -12.91
N GLY A 245 -13.25 22.47 -12.13
CA GLY A 245 -13.44 21.11 -11.61
C GLY A 245 -14.28 21.00 -10.35
N ASN A 246 -14.59 22.11 -9.67
CA ASN A 246 -15.37 22.06 -8.43
C ASN A 246 -16.80 21.56 -8.69
N ARG A 247 -17.23 20.56 -7.90
CA ARG A 247 -18.57 19.99 -7.91
C ARG A 247 -19.34 20.17 -6.60
N ASP A 248 -18.74 20.77 -5.58
CA ASP A 248 -19.47 21.28 -4.43
C ASP A 248 -20.17 22.58 -4.87
N LYS A 249 -21.42 22.45 -5.30
CA LYS A 249 -22.33 23.58 -5.58
C LYS A 249 -23.53 23.49 -4.66
#